data_AF-A0A961J1W6-F1
#
_entry.id   AF-A0A961J1W6-F1
#
_cell.length_a   1.000
_cell.length_b   1.000
_cell.length_c   1.000
_cell.angle_alpha   90.00
_cell.angle_beta   90.00
_cell.angle_gamma   90.00
#
_symmetry.space_group_name_H-M   'P 1'
#
loop_
_entity.id
_entity.type
_entity.pdbx_description
1 polymer ?
#
loop_
_entity_poly.entity_id
_entity_poly.type
_entity_poly.pdbx_seq_one_letter_code
_entity_poly.pdbx_strand_id
1 'polypeptide(L)'
;MILAAAVSAAPCAALPDTAHDRTELFAVCTGRLSATMEHQWLMSDPKADETEAMRAYFVSLLTASMEDSGMDPREVLNLRIEAKMAHARLLTRASFARDARDARTAQRMAAQYVAACRSLLLS
;
A
#
# COMPACT_ATOMS: atom_id res chain seq x y z
N MET A 1 -35.68 23.71 25.33
CA MET A 1 -35.04 22.55 24.67
C MET A 1 -34.10 23.09 23.60
N ILE A 2 -32.79 23.09 23.86
CA ILE A 2 -31.78 23.48 22.86
C ILE A 2 -31.27 22.17 22.25
N LEU A 3 -31.53 21.96 20.96
CA LEU A 3 -30.95 20.86 20.19
C LEU A 3 -29.48 21.20 19.93
N ALA A 4 -28.55 20.44 20.54
CA ALA A 4 -27.14 20.51 20.21
C ALA A 4 -26.89 19.65 18.95
N ALA A 5 -26.50 20.28 17.84
CA ALA A 5 -26.05 19.58 16.65
C ALA A 5 -24.64 19.02 16.91
N ALA A 6 -24.51 17.69 16.91
CA ALA A 6 -23.22 17.02 16.98
C ALA A 6 -22.50 17.14 15.63
N VAL A 7 -21.45 17.94 15.57
CA VAL A 7 -20.54 18.02 14.42
C VAL A 7 -19.62 16.80 14.47
N SER A 8 -19.84 15.83 13.58
CA SER A 8 -18.93 14.70 13.39
C SER A 8 -17.66 15.19 12.71
N ALA A 9 -16.56 15.32 13.46
CA ALA A 9 -15.24 15.57 12.88
C ALA A 9 -14.84 14.35 12.02
N ALA A 10 -14.84 14.51 10.70
CA ALA A 10 -14.23 13.53 9.81
C ALA A 10 -12.72 13.50 10.09
N PRO A 11 -12.10 12.31 10.23
CA PRO A 11 -10.66 12.23 10.32
C PRO A 11 -10.08 12.73 8.99
N CYS A 12 -9.47 13.91 9.03
CA CYS A 12 -8.68 14.43 7.92
C CYS A 12 -7.40 13.60 7.87
N ALA A 13 -7.33 12.63 6.96
CA ALA A 13 -6.05 12.01 6.63
C ALA A 13 -5.20 13.09 5.95
N ALA A 14 -4.15 13.56 6.64
CA ALA A 14 -3.21 14.51 6.07
C ALA A 14 -2.59 13.86 4.82
N LEU A 15 -2.74 14.52 3.67
CA LEU A 15 -2.07 14.12 2.44
C LEU A 15 -0.55 14.35 2.61
N PRO A 16 0.30 13.54 1.95
CA PRO A 16 1.74 13.77 1.97
C PRO A 16 2.07 15.14 1.36
N ASP A 17 2.46 16.08 2.21
CA ASP A 17 2.62 17.49 1.84
C ASP A 17 4.03 17.74 1.28
N THR A 18 5.03 16.98 1.76
CA THR A 18 6.42 17.12 1.31
C THR A 18 6.81 16.09 0.24
N ALA A 19 7.88 16.38 -0.52
CA ALA A 19 8.46 15.43 -1.46
C ALA A 19 8.98 14.16 -0.73
N HIS A 20 9.52 14.34 0.48
CA HIS A 20 9.92 13.25 1.36
C HIS A 20 8.73 12.31 1.69
N ASP A 21 7.61 12.85 2.18
CA ASP A 21 6.43 12.05 2.52
C ASP A 21 5.87 11.30 1.30
N ARG A 22 5.88 11.95 0.14
CA ARG A 22 5.46 11.33 -1.13
C ARG A 22 6.38 10.18 -1.51
N THR A 23 7.70 10.37 -1.45
CA THR A 23 8.68 9.32 -1.73
C THR A 23 8.50 8.12 -0.79
N GLU A 24 8.35 8.35 0.51
CA GLU A 24 8.10 7.27 1.48
C GLU A 24 6.80 6.50 1.14
N LEU A 25 5.71 7.23 0.92
CA LEU A 25 4.41 6.63 0.60
C LEU A 25 4.45 5.82 -0.69
N PHE A 26 5.05 6.36 -1.76
CA PHE A 26 5.17 5.68 -3.05
C PHE A 26 6.11 4.47 -2.97
N ALA A 27 7.17 4.53 -2.17
CA ALA A 27 8.05 3.39 -1.90
C ALA A 27 7.29 2.24 -1.21
N VAL A 28 6.51 2.57 -0.18
CA VAL A 28 5.68 1.60 0.55
C VAL A 28 4.62 0.97 -0.38
N CYS A 29 3.92 1.78 -1.18
CA CYS A 29 2.93 1.26 -2.13
C CYS A 29 3.57 0.39 -3.23
N THR A 30 4.73 0.78 -3.76
CA THR A 30 5.51 -0.04 -4.69
C THR A 30 5.84 -1.40 -4.09
N GLY A 31 6.28 -1.45 -2.82
CA GLY A 31 6.60 -2.70 -2.12
C GLY A 31 5.38 -3.61 -1.95
N ARG A 32 4.26 -3.07 -1.46
CA ARG A 32 3.01 -3.82 -1.25
C ARG A 32 2.44 -4.37 -2.56
N LEU A 33 2.43 -3.58 -3.62
CA LEU A 33 1.94 -4.01 -4.93
C LEU A 33 2.87 -5.06 -5.56
N SER A 34 4.19 -4.98 -5.32
CA SER A 34 5.13 -6.04 -5.73
C SER A 34 4.80 -7.38 -5.07
N ALA A 35 4.54 -7.38 -3.76
CA ALA A 35 4.15 -8.60 -3.05
C ALA A 35 2.79 -9.13 -3.51
N THR A 36 1.83 -8.24 -3.79
CA THR A 36 0.49 -8.62 -4.27
C THR A 36 0.57 -9.29 -5.64
N MET A 37 1.29 -8.68 -6.59
CA MET A 37 1.51 -9.19 -7.94
C MET A 37 2.16 -10.57 -7.91
N GLU A 38 3.25 -10.73 -7.14
CA GLU A 38 3.94 -12.02 -7.02
C GLU A 38 3.06 -13.11 -6.38
N HIS A 39 2.23 -12.73 -5.40
CA HIS A 39 1.26 -13.65 -4.83
C HIS A 39 0.17 -14.04 -5.83
N GLN A 40 -0.34 -13.08 -6.62
CA GLN A 40 -1.33 -13.37 -7.67
C GLN A 40 -0.75 -14.30 -8.74
N TRP A 41 0.51 -14.11 -9.15
CA TRP A 41 1.19 -15.07 -10.03
C TRP A 41 1.26 -16.47 -9.40
N LEU A 42 1.66 -16.57 -8.12
CA LEU A 42 1.69 -17.84 -7.39
C LEU A 42 0.31 -18.53 -7.36
N MET A 43 -0.76 -17.75 -7.21
CA MET A 43 -2.13 -18.24 -7.12
C MET A 43 -2.82 -18.38 -8.49
N SER A 44 -2.12 -18.07 -9.60
CA SER A 44 -2.72 -17.99 -10.95
C SER A 44 -3.95 -17.06 -11.03
N ASP A 45 -3.94 -15.96 -10.27
CA ASP A 45 -5.01 -14.96 -10.26
C ASP A 45 -4.85 -14.00 -11.46
N PRO A 46 -5.86 -13.85 -12.34
CA PRO A 46 -5.79 -12.97 -13.51
C PRO A 46 -5.66 -11.47 -13.16
N LYS A 47 -5.84 -11.07 -11.90
CA LYS A 47 -5.61 -9.69 -11.43
C LYS A 47 -4.13 -9.30 -11.37
N ALA A 48 -3.22 -10.24 -11.62
CA ALA A 48 -1.79 -9.96 -11.64
C ALA A 48 -1.43 -8.84 -12.63
N ASP A 49 -2.03 -8.83 -13.83
CA ASP A 49 -1.76 -7.83 -14.87
C ASP A 49 -2.22 -6.42 -14.44
N GLU A 50 -3.41 -6.30 -13.82
CA GLU A 50 -3.89 -5.03 -13.26
C GLU A 50 -2.94 -4.51 -12.16
N THR A 51 -2.47 -5.43 -11.31
CA THR A 51 -1.59 -5.09 -10.19
C THR A 51 -0.19 -4.71 -10.68
N GLU A 52 0.31 -5.36 -11.73
CA GLU A 52 1.56 -5.01 -12.39
C GLU A 52 1.50 -3.60 -12.98
N ALA A 53 0.42 -3.26 -13.69
CA ALA A 53 0.21 -1.92 -14.22
C ALA A 53 0.17 -0.87 -13.10
N MET A 54 -0.56 -1.15 -12.01
CA MET A 54 -0.63 -0.28 -10.84
C MET A 54 0.73 -0.08 -10.18
N ARG A 55 1.51 -1.16 -10.03
CA ARG A 55 2.88 -1.13 -9.52
C ARG A 55 3.76 -0.25 -10.40
N ALA A 56 3.64 -0.36 -11.73
CA ALA A 56 4.43 0.42 -12.67
C ALA A 56 4.16 1.93 -12.49
N TYR A 57 2.89 2.34 -12.33
CA TYR A 57 2.56 3.74 -12.02
C TYR A 57 3.26 4.24 -10.75
N PHE A 58 3.24 3.45 -9.67
CA PHE A 58 3.93 3.85 -8.43
C PHE A 58 5.45 3.90 -8.56
N VAL A 59 6.07 3.05 -9.39
CA VAL A 59 7.51 3.15 -9.69
C VAL A 59 7.82 4.46 -10.43
N SER A 60 6.97 4.87 -11.36
CA SER A 60 7.13 6.16 -12.06
C SER A 60 6.97 7.35 -11.09
N LEU A 61 5.93 7.34 -10.26
CA LEU A 61 5.71 8.38 -9.24
C LEU A 61 6.84 8.44 -8.22
N LEU A 62 7.33 7.29 -7.77
CA LEU A 62 8.46 7.20 -6.86
C LEU A 62 9.69 7.85 -7.47
N THR A 63 10.05 7.45 -8.70
CA THR A 63 11.19 8.01 -9.43
C THR A 63 11.10 9.53 -9.53
N ALA A 64 9.93 10.06 -9.92
CA ALA A 64 9.71 11.50 -10.02
C ALA A 64 9.82 12.23 -8.66
N SER A 65 9.28 11.64 -7.58
CA SER A 65 9.33 12.27 -6.26
C SER A 65 10.72 12.28 -5.63
N MET A 66 11.59 11.33 -6.01
CA MET A 66 12.92 11.17 -5.42
C MET A 66 13.87 12.33 -5.72
N GLU A 67 13.68 13.06 -6.84
CA GLU A 67 14.55 14.17 -7.22
C GLU A 67 14.54 15.30 -6.18
N ASP A 68 13.37 15.57 -5.59
CA ASP A 68 13.15 16.67 -4.63
C ASP A 68 13.06 16.21 -3.17
N SER A 69 13.13 14.90 -2.90
CA SER A 69 12.87 14.36 -1.56
C SER A 69 14.05 14.47 -0.59
N GLY A 70 15.27 14.59 -1.12
CA GLY A 70 16.51 14.57 -0.33
C GLY A 70 16.81 13.22 0.34
N MET A 71 16.04 12.16 0.04
CA MET A 71 16.25 10.83 0.62
C MET A 71 17.42 10.09 -0.06
N ASP A 72 18.14 9.28 0.72
CA ASP A 72 19.13 8.36 0.17
C ASP A 72 18.42 7.27 -0.68
N PRO A 73 18.80 7.06 -1.96
CA PRO A 73 18.26 5.96 -2.76
C PRO A 73 18.33 4.58 -2.11
N ARG A 74 19.32 4.33 -1.24
CA ARG A 74 19.43 3.07 -0.49
C ARG A 74 18.34 2.94 0.58
N GLU A 75 18.00 4.05 1.23
CA GLU A 75 16.89 4.11 2.18
C GLU A 75 15.55 3.85 1.48
N VAL A 76 15.32 4.49 0.34
CA VAL A 76 14.13 4.27 -0.49
C VAL A 76 14.01 2.80 -0.93
N LEU A 77 15.11 2.18 -1.34
CA LEU A 77 15.12 0.76 -1.67
C LEU A 77 14.78 -0.11 -0.46
N ASN A 78 15.35 0.21 0.71
CA ASN A 78 15.08 -0.51 1.95
C ASN A 78 13.59 -0.44 2.33
N LEU A 79 12.96 0.73 2.24
CA LEU A 79 11.52 0.91 2.48
C LEU A 79 10.68 0.00 1.57
N ARG A 80 11.02 -0.09 0.28
CA ARG A 80 10.32 -0.98 -0.67
C ARG A 80 10.44 -2.44 -0.26
N ILE A 81 11.63 -2.88 0.14
CA ILE A 81 11.90 -4.25 0.56
C ILE A 81 11.11 -4.58 1.82
N GLU A 82 11.19 -3.75 2.85
CA GLU A 82 10.47 -3.97 4.11
C GLU A 82 8.96 -4.00 3.90
N ALA A 83 8.40 -3.04 3.13
CA ALA A 83 6.99 -3.02 2.81
C ALA A 83 6.55 -4.26 2.02
N LYS A 84 7.37 -4.73 1.07
CA LYS A 84 7.12 -5.95 0.30
C LYS A 84 7.11 -7.18 1.22
N MET A 85 8.13 -7.34 2.07
CA MET A 85 8.25 -8.49 2.97
C MET A 85 7.13 -8.53 4.01
N ALA A 86 6.78 -7.37 4.59
CA ALA A 86 5.65 -7.27 5.51
C ALA A 86 4.32 -7.62 4.84
N HIS A 87 4.09 -7.16 3.60
CA HIS A 87 2.86 -7.46 2.88
C HIS A 87 2.80 -8.92 2.42
N ALA A 88 3.91 -9.50 1.96
CA ALA A 88 4.01 -10.91 1.62
C ALA A 88 3.63 -11.81 2.81
N ARG A 89 4.07 -11.46 4.04
CA ARG A 89 3.67 -12.19 5.27
C ARG A 89 2.16 -12.15 5.51
N LEU A 90 1.48 -11.04 5.22
CA LEU A 90 0.02 -10.97 5.31
C LEU A 90 -0.65 -11.88 4.27
N LEU A 91 -0.18 -11.86 3.03
CA LEU A 91 -0.70 -12.70 1.95
C LEU A 91 -0.48 -14.20 2.23
N THR A 92 0.70 -14.57 2.73
CA THR A 92 0.97 -15.95 3.18
C THR A 92 0.01 -16.39 4.28
N ARG A 93 -0.23 -15.55 5.29
CA ARG A 93 -1.20 -15.86 6.36
C ARG A 93 -2.62 -15.95 5.82
N ALA A 94 -2.99 -15.06 4.91
CA ALA A 94 -4.31 -15.07 4.29
C ALA A 94 -4.61 -16.37 3.53
N SER A 95 -3.61 -16.91 2.83
CA SER A 95 -3.78 -18.09 1.97
C SER A 95 -3.47 -19.42 2.67
N PHE A 96 -2.59 -19.43 3.68
CA PHE A 96 -2.03 -20.68 4.23
C PHE A 96 -2.10 -20.82 5.76
N ALA A 97 -2.66 -19.85 6.51
CA ALA A 97 -2.82 -20.03 7.95
C ALA A 97 -3.83 -21.14 8.29
N ARG A 98 -3.54 -21.91 9.34
CA ARG A 98 -4.45 -22.96 9.85
C ARG A 98 -5.67 -22.40 10.57
N ASP A 99 -5.49 -21.29 11.29
CA ASP A 99 -6.59 -20.61 11.96
C ASP A 99 -7.34 -19.73 10.95
N ALA A 100 -8.60 -20.08 10.69
CA ALA A 100 -9.47 -19.36 9.76
C ALA A 100 -9.73 -17.91 10.19
N ARG A 101 -9.67 -17.59 11.50
CA ARG A 101 -9.79 -16.21 11.99
C ARG A 101 -8.56 -15.40 11.63
N ASP A 102 -7.37 -15.97 11.76
CA ASP A 102 -6.12 -15.33 11.37
C ASP A 102 -6.10 -15.06 9.86
N ALA A 103 -6.40 -16.09 9.05
CA ALA A 103 -6.46 -15.99 7.60
C ALA A 103 -7.40 -14.85 7.14
N ARG A 104 -8.63 -14.80 7.67
CA ARG A 104 -9.59 -13.73 7.34
C ARG A 104 -9.09 -12.35 7.77
N THR A 105 -8.39 -12.25 8.90
CA THR A 105 -7.88 -10.96 9.39
C THR A 105 -6.73 -10.47 8.53
N ALA A 106 -5.79 -11.35 8.20
CA ALA A 106 -4.69 -11.04 7.29
C ALA A 106 -5.19 -10.63 5.90
N GLN A 107 -6.20 -11.33 5.37
CA GLN A 107 -6.84 -10.98 4.09
C GLN A 107 -7.45 -9.57 4.11
N ARG A 108 -8.22 -9.23 5.15
CA ARG A 108 -8.81 -7.89 5.27
C ARG A 108 -7.75 -6.79 5.34
N MET A 109 -6.69 -7.01 6.12
CA MET A 109 -5.58 -6.05 6.22
C MET A 109 -4.85 -5.89 4.90
N ALA A 110 -4.53 -6.99 4.21
CA ALA A 110 -3.88 -6.93 2.90
C ALA A 110 -4.72 -6.14 1.88
N ALA A 111 -6.02 -6.45 1.80
CA ALA A 111 -6.96 -5.75 0.93
C ALA A 111 -7.06 -4.25 1.27
N GLN A 112 -7.10 -3.89 2.55
CA GLN A 112 -7.15 -2.50 2.98
C GLN A 112 -5.90 -1.72 2.55
N TYR A 113 -4.71 -2.30 2.71
CA TYR A 113 -3.47 -1.62 2.32
C TYR A 113 -3.34 -1.43 0.81
N VAL A 114 -3.77 -2.41 0.01
CA VAL A 114 -3.81 -2.26 -1.47
C VAL A 114 -4.85 -1.23 -1.89
N ALA A 115 -6.03 -1.24 -1.26
CA ALA A 115 -7.07 -0.24 -1.54
C ALA A 115 -6.61 1.19 -1.23
N ALA A 116 -5.89 1.39 -0.12
CA ALA A 116 -5.31 2.68 0.24
C ALA A 116 -4.27 3.16 -0.78
N CYS A 117 -3.44 2.26 -1.32
CA CYS A 117 -2.54 2.62 -2.43
C CYS A 117 -3.33 2.96 -3.70
N ARG A 118 -4.34 2.16 -4.06
CA ARG A 118 -5.17 2.42 -5.24
C ARG A 118 -5.87 3.77 -5.18
N SER A 119 -6.36 4.21 -4.02
CA SER A 119 -7.05 5.50 -3.90
C SER A 119 -6.17 6.71 -4.25
N LEU A 120 -4.84 6.59 -4.14
CA LEU A 120 -3.90 7.67 -4.50
C LEU A 120 -3.76 7.88 -6.01
N LEU A 121 -4.19 6.92 -6.84
CA LEU A 121 -4.16 7.03 -8.31
C LEU A 121 -5.50 7.50 -8.90
N LEU A 122 -6.55 7.57 -8.08
CA LEU A 122 -7.91 7.92 -8.49
C LEU A 122 -8.32 9.33 -8.04
N SER A 123 -7.42 10.05 -7.38
CA SER A 123 -7.57 11.43 -6.92
C SER A 123 -7.05 12.43 -7.96
#